data_AF-A0A940P0F8-F1
#
_entry.id   AF-A0A940P0F8-F1
#
_cell.length_a   1.000
_cell.length_b   1.000
_cell.length_c   1.000
_cell.angle_alpha   90.00
_cell.angle_beta   90.00
_cell.angle_gamma   90.00
#
_symmetry.space_group_name_H-M   'P 1'
#
loop_
_entity.id
_entity.type
_entity.pdbx_description
1 polymer ?
#
loop_
_entity_poly.entity_id
_entity_poly.type
_entity_poly.pdbx_seq_one_letter_code
_entity_poly.pdbx_strand_id
1 'polypeptide(L)'
;MDIRIKRTLAMLFAVTTAAASFSAWQNIPVPAEAKTLEEIEKEKKEKQEQINKKKEQLAALADDLSKKAQYEQTLKEQIDLISGKMLLIDTQLQNLHVDMEDTEQQISVLEEQIEKQKKQVDKDRELFKKRIRAMYVHGNDGILSALVGATSFYDVLSRVDIVKRISKHDNEIIDRLRDEIRDLTKSEQDLTASLQSLNIQETEMGVLYGEFKSSQDELSEASAQNGTEMQQIMDRQEDVKVQIAADQKTMDELAEEEERIIAEAIAKAEA
;
A
#
# COMPACT_ATOMS: atom_id res chain seq x y z
N MET A 1 -10.72 -26.66 9.87
CA MET A 1 -9.30 -26.96 9.58
C MET A 1 -8.55 -25.65 9.47
N ASP A 2 -7.54 -25.29 10.26
CA ASP A 2 -7.07 -25.71 11.57
C ASP A 2 -6.09 -24.59 12.01
N ILE A 3 -6.28 -24.12 13.26
CA ILE A 3 -5.28 -23.81 14.30
C ILE A 3 -4.09 -22.86 13.99
N ARG A 4 -3.89 -21.88 14.90
CA ARG A 4 -2.64 -21.30 15.48
C ARG A 4 -2.67 -19.75 15.42
N ILE A 5 -2.50 -18.93 16.45
CA ILE A 5 -2.07 -19.02 17.86
C ILE A 5 -2.70 -17.81 18.56
N LYS A 6 -3.41 -17.98 19.70
CA LYS A 6 -3.86 -16.88 20.56
C LYS A 6 -2.88 -16.73 21.73
N ARG A 7 -2.25 -15.55 21.86
CA ARG A 7 -1.40 -15.18 22.99
C ARG A 7 -2.27 -14.96 24.24
N THR A 8 -1.91 -15.63 25.31
CA THR A 8 -2.53 -15.59 26.64
C THR A 8 -2.10 -14.33 27.40
N LEU A 9 -3.06 -13.55 27.91
CA LEU A 9 -2.79 -12.44 28.83
C LEU A 9 -4.04 -12.19 29.68
N ALA A 10 -4.09 -12.74 30.91
CA ALA A 10 -5.00 -12.28 31.97
C ALA A 10 -4.70 -12.96 33.34
N MET A 11 -4.47 -12.09 34.33
CA MET A 11 -4.77 -12.21 35.78
C MET A 11 -3.92 -13.18 36.65
N LEU A 12 -3.16 -12.67 37.63
CA LEU A 12 -3.52 -12.08 38.94
C LEU A 12 -3.92 -13.12 40.01
N PHE A 13 -2.99 -13.27 40.97
CA PHE A 13 -3.14 -13.55 42.40
C PHE A 13 -4.19 -14.57 42.87
N ALA A 14 -3.73 -15.75 43.29
CA ALA A 14 -4.43 -16.60 44.26
C ALA A 14 -3.44 -17.51 45.00
N VAL A 15 -2.97 -17.08 46.18
CA VAL A 15 -2.51 -17.99 47.25
C VAL A 15 -2.96 -17.42 48.61
N THR A 16 -4.06 -17.96 49.10
CA THR A 16 -4.52 -17.97 50.50
C THR A 16 -4.92 -19.43 50.73
N THR A 17 -4.59 -20.18 51.77
CA THR A 17 -4.38 -19.94 53.21
C THR A 17 -3.69 -21.18 53.79
N ALA A 18 -2.86 -21.01 54.82
CA ALA A 18 -2.53 -22.10 55.75
C ALA A 18 -3.03 -21.78 57.16
N ALA A 19 -3.51 -22.84 57.81
CA ALA A 19 -3.62 -23.05 59.26
C ALA A 19 -4.76 -22.36 60.05
N ALA A 20 -5.81 -23.16 60.25
CA ALA A 20 -6.43 -23.52 61.54
C ALA A 20 -6.44 -22.48 62.69
N SER A 21 -7.66 -22.06 63.04
CA SER A 21 -8.03 -21.42 64.30
C SER A 21 -8.36 -22.45 65.40
N PHE A 22 -7.69 -22.38 66.55
CA PHE A 22 -8.19 -22.55 67.95
C PHE A 22 -6.94 -22.57 68.85
N SER A 23 -6.75 -21.76 69.90
CA SER A 23 -7.68 -21.21 70.89
C SER A 23 -7.08 -19.98 71.60
N ALA A 24 -7.93 -19.29 72.34
CA ALA A 24 -7.84 -17.92 72.77
C ALA A 24 -6.90 -17.60 73.96
N TRP A 25 -6.51 -16.32 73.99
CA TRP A 25 -6.29 -15.45 75.15
C TRP A 25 -5.10 -15.72 76.08
N GLN A 26 -4.00 -15.02 75.80
CA GLN A 26 -3.48 -14.05 76.76
C GLN A 26 -3.10 -12.75 76.03
N ASN A 27 -3.74 -11.66 76.43
CA ASN A 27 -3.46 -10.30 76.00
C ASN A 27 -2.28 -9.79 76.82
N ILE A 28 -1.06 -10.02 76.33
CA ILE A 28 0.16 -9.35 76.80
C ILE A 28 0.45 -8.28 75.75
N PRO A 29 0.62 -6.99 76.11
CA PRO A 29 1.07 -5.99 75.15
C PRO A 29 2.48 -6.38 74.71
N VAL A 30 2.58 -7.02 73.54
CA VAL A 30 3.85 -7.23 72.86
C VAL A 30 4.28 -5.83 72.41
N PRO A 31 5.42 -5.28 72.88
CA PRO A 31 5.97 -4.09 72.26
C PRO A 31 6.13 -4.38 70.77
N ALA A 32 5.77 -3.43 69.91
CA ALA A 32 6.04 -3.55 68.47
C ALA A 32 7.48 -4.01 68.29
N GLU A 33 7.68 -5.22 67.76
CA GLU A 33 9.02 -5.78 67.57
C GLU A 33 9.80 -4.81 66.69
N ALA A 34 10.80 -4.16 67.29
CA ALA A 34 11.81 -3.42 66.54
C ALA A 34 12.48 -4.42 65.61
N LYS A 35 12.55 -4.12 64.31
CA LYS A 35 13.29 -4.93 63.35
C LYS A 35 14.70 -5.15 63.87
N THR A 36 15.21 -6.37 63.70
CA THR A 36 16.60 -6.65 64.07
C THR A 36 17.56 -5.96 63.09
N LEU A 37 18.78 -5.65 63.53
CA LEU A 37 19.80 -5.02 62.69
C LEU A 37 20.06 -5.85 61.41
N GLU A 38 20.05 -7.18 61.53
CA GLU A 38 20.23 -8.12 60.43
C GLU A 38 19.08 -8.07 59.40
N GLU A 39 17.83 -7.87 59.85
CA GLU A 39 16.68 -7.68 58.96
C GLU A 39 16.76 -6.35 58.20
N ILE A 40 17.21 -5.27 58.85
CA ILE A 40 17.39 -3.96 58.21
C ILE A 40 18.50 -4.02 57.16
N GLU A 41 19.65 -4.62 57.48
CA GLU A 41 20.74 -4.82 56.51
C GLU A 41 20.28 -5.64 55.30
N LYS A 42 19.50 -6.69 55.53
CA LYS A 42 18.93 -7.52 54.46
C LYS A 42 17.98 -6.71 53.57
N GLU A 43 17.03 -5.98 54.16
CA GLU A 43 16.10 -5.15 53.39
C GLU A 43 16.83 -4.05 52.60
N LYS A 44 17.85 -3.43 53.19
CA LYS A 44 18.71 -2.45 52.49
C LYS A 44 19.38 -3.08 51.28
N LYS A 45 19.95 -4.28 51.43
CA LYS A 45 20.58 -5.00 50.32
C LYS A 45 19.57 -5.32 49.20
N GLU A 46 18.40 -5.84 49.56
CA GLU A 46 17.33 -6.15 48.60
C GLU A 46 16.86 -4.89 47.86
N LYS A 47 16.69 -3.76 48.56
CA LYS A 47 16.33 -2.47 47.97
C LYS A 47 17.41 -1.93 47.04
N GLN A 48 18.68 -2.03 47.44
CA GLN A 48 19.79 -1.64 46.58
C GLN A 48 19.85 -2.47 45.30
N GLU A 49 19.60 -3.77 45.37
CA GLU A 49 19.49 -4.64 44.20
C GLU A 49 18.31 -4.26 43.30
N GLN A 50 17.14 -3.93 43.87
CA GLN A 50 15.98 -3.44 43.11
C GLN A 50 16.29 -2.12 42.38
N ILE A 51 16.94 -1.17 43.06
CA ILE A 51 17.37 0.10 42.46
C ILE A 51 18.32 -0.16 41.30
N ASN A 52 19.31 -1.05 41.46
CA ASN A 52 20.28 -1.35 40.40
C ASN A 52 19.59 -1.98 39.18
N LYS A 53 18.68 -2.95 39.37
CA LYS A 53 17.88 -3.54 38.29
C LYS A 53 17.01 -2.50 37.57
N LYS A 54 16.39 -1.59 38.31
CA LYS A 54 15.59 -0.50 37.72
C LYS A 54 16.45 0.50 36.95
N LYS A 55 17.68 0.78 37.40
CA LYS A 55 18.64 1.61 36.64
C LYS A 55 19.07 0.94 35.33
N GLU A 56 19.30 -0.36 35.35
CA GLU A 56 19.56 -1.14 34.12
C GLU A 56 18.37 -1.10 33.17
N GLN A 57 17.15 -1.28 33.69
CA GLN A 57 15.91 -1.13 32.91
C GLN A 57 15.77 0.28 32.31
N LEU A 58 16.10 1.33 33.07
CA LEU A 58 16.05 2.71 32.59
C LEU A 58 17.04 2.95 31.45
N ALA A 59 18.26 2.39 31.57
CA ALA A 59 19.27 2.45 30.51
C ALA A 59 18.81 1.72 29.24
N ALA A 60 18.18 0.53 29.38
CA ALA A 60 17.62 -0.21 28.25
C ALA A 60 16.48 0.56 27.56
N LEU A 61 15.58 1.19 28.33
CA LEU A 61 14.53 2.05 27.78
C LEU A 61 15.09 3.29 27.07
N ALA A 62 16.19 3.86 27.56
CA ALA A 62 16.86 5.00 26.91
C ALA A 62 17.50 4.61 25.57
N ASP A 63 18.10 3.42 25.50
CA ASP A 63 18.62 2.86 24.24
C ASP A 63 17.50 2.59 23.24
N ASP A 64 16.38 2.01 23.69
CA ASP A 64 15.21 1.77 22.83
C ASP A 64 14.59 3.08 22.30
N LEU A 65 14.45 4.09 23.16
CA LEU A 65 13.98 5.41 22.76
C LEU A 65 14.90 6.06 21.72
N SER A 66 16.22 5.92 21.88
CA SER A 66 17.22 6.43 20.93
C SER A 66 17.07 5.75 19.56
N LYS A 67 16.90 4.42 19.53
CA LYS A 67 16.66 3.67 18.29
C LYS A 67 15.36 4.09 17.61
N LYS A 68 14.29 4.29 18.40
CA LYS A 68 12.99 4.75 17.89
C LYS A 68 13.06 6.18 17.33
N ALA A 69 13.83 7.06 17.96
CA ALA A 69 14.07 8.42 17.45
C ALA A 69 14.86 8.42 16.12
N GLN A 70 15.86 7.54 15.99
CA GLN A 70 16.59 7.36 14.71
C GLN A 70 15.68 6.80 13.61
N TYR A 71 14.82 5.85 13.98
CA TYR A 71 13.83 5.30 13.07
C TYR A 71 12.80 6.37 12.64
N GLU A 72 12.37 7.25 13.55
CA GLU A 72 11.49 8.38 13.23
C GLU A 72 12.13 9.32 12.20
N GLN A 73 13.41 9.64 12.36
CA GLN A 73 14.13 10.46 11.38
C GLN A 73 14.15 9.78 10.01
N THR A 74 14.40 8.47 9.98
CA THR A 74 14.41 7.69 8.74
C THR A 74 13.03 7.67 8.07
N LEU A 75 11.95 7.51 8.84
CA LEU A 75 10.59 7.58 8.35
C LEU A 75 10.27 8.95 7.77
N LYS A 76 10.68 10.02 8.44
CA LYS A 76 10.49 11.40 7.96
C LYS A 76 11.20 11.64 6.62
N GLU A 77 12.46 11.20 6.50
CA GLU A 77 13.20 11.30 5.24
C GLU A 77 12.52 10.53 4.10
N GLN A 78 11.96 9.36 4.39
CA GLN A 78 11.18 8.58 3.41
C GLN A 78 9.87 9.27 3.03
N ILE A 79 9.15 9.84 3.99
CA ILE A 79 7.92 10.60 3.74
C ILE A 79 8.19 11.82 2.87
N ASP A 80 9.26 12.56 3.17
CA ASP A 80 9.67 13.74 2.40
C ASP A 80 10.03 13.33 0.96
N LEU A 81 10.78 12.23 0.79
CA LEU A 81 11.13 11.70 -0.52
C LEU A 81 9.89 11.28 -1.32
N ILE A 82 8.96 10.53 -0.72
CA ILE A 82 7.73 10.10 -1.39
C ILE A 82 6.84 11.29 -1.73
N SER A 83 6.72 12.27 -0.83
CA SER A 83 5.96 13.49 -1.09
C SER A 83 6.54 14.27 -2.27
N GLY A 84 7.87 14.36 -2.37
CA GLY A 84 8.55 14.95 -3.52
C GLY A 84 8.30 14.18 -4.83
N LYS A 85 8.35 12.84 -4.79
CA LYS A 85 8.02 12.00 -5.95
C LYS A 85 6.55 12.13 -6.35
N MET A 86 5.63 12.32 -5.40
CA MET A 86 4.22 12.48 -5.67
C MET A 86 3.93 13.76 -6.49
N LEU A 87 4.67 14.84 -6.26
CA LEU A 87 4.58 16.05 -7.10
C LEU A 87 5.04 15.82 -8.55
N LEU A 88 6.13 15.05 -8.73
CA LEU A 88 6.59 14.67 -10.06
C LEU A 88 5.55 13.80 -10.77
N ILE A 89 4.95 12.85 -10.06
CA ILE A 89 3.91 11.98 -10.59
C ILE A 89 2.65 12.76 -10.92
N ASP A 90 2.23 13.71 -10.08
CA ASP A 90 1.09 14.58 -10.40
C ASP A 90 1.30 15.31 -11.74
N THR A 91 2.52 15.80 -11.97
CA THR A 91 2.89 16.40 -13.27
C THR A 91 2.83 15.38 -14.41
N GLN A 92 3.33 14.16 -14.20
CA GLN A 92 3.26 13.09 -15.20
C GLN A 92 1.82 12.67 -15.50
N LEU A 93 0.96 12.59 -14.49
CA LEU A 93 -0.46 12.27 -14.62
C LEU A 93 -1.20 13.37 -15.38
N GLN A 94 -0.87 14.65 -15.14
CA GLN A 94 -1.42 15.77 -15.91
C GLN A 94 -1.04 15.69 -17.39
N ASN A 95 0.24 15.44 -17.69
CA ASN A 95 0.68 15.28 -19.07
C ASN A 95 0.01 14.06 -19.74
N LEU A 96 -0.08 12.94 -19.03
CA LEU A 96 -0.76 11.74 -19.53
C LEU A 96 -2.24 12.00 -19.77
N HIS A 97 -2.90 12.78 -18.92
CA HIS A 97 -4.29 13.18 -19.12
C HIS A 97 -4.47 14.00 -20.40
N VAL A 98 -3.58 14.95 -20.66
CA VAL A 98 -3.58 15.71 -21.93
C VAL A 98 -3.35 14.78 -23.13
N ASP A 99 -2.39 13.86 -23.04
CA ASP A 99 -2.14 12.89 -24.12
C ASP A 99 -3.35 11.97 -24.38
N MET A 100 -4.10 11.62 -23.33
CA MET A 100 -5.35 10.87 -23.44
C MET A 100 -6.46 11.69 -24.11
N GLU A 101 -6.65 12.95 -23.72
CA GLU A 101 -7.63 13.85 -24.37
C GLU A 101 -7.33 14.01 -25.87
N ASP A 102 -6.05 14.19 -26.23
CA ASP A 102 -5.60 14.25 -27.61
C ASP A 102 -5.88 12.94 -28.37
N THR A 103 -5.66 11.78 -27.72
CA THR A 103 -5.93 10.46 -28.29
C THR A 103 -7.43 10.23 -28.49
N GLU A 104 -8.27 10.61 -27.53
CA GLU A 104 -9.73 10.55 -27.63
C GLU A 104 -10.25 11.41 -28.77
N GLN A 105 -9.70 12.62 -28.94
CA GLN A 105 -10.03 13.48 -30.06
C GLN A 105 -9.64 12.85 -31.41
N GLN A 106 -8.46 12.24 -31.50
CA GLN A 106 -8.01 11.52 -32.70
C GLN A 106 -8.92 10.33 -33.01
N ILE A 107 -9.33 9.57 -32.00
CA ILE A 107 -10.30 8.47 -32.14
C ILE A 107 -11.60 8.99 -32.73
N SER A 108 -12.17 10.06 -32.17
CA SER A 108 -13.42 10.64 -32.66
C SER A 108 -13.34 11.08 -34.13
N VAL A 109 -12.24 11.75 -34.52
CA VAL A 109 -12.00 12.14 -35.91
C VAL A 109 -11.89 10.92 -36.82
N LEU A 110 -11.21 9.88 -36.37
CA LEU A 110 -10.98 8.65 -37.14
C LEU A 110 -12.28 7.84 -37.31
N GLU A 111 -13.12 7.77 -36.28
CA GLU A 111 -14.46 7.16 -36.36
C GLU A 111 -15.34 7.87 -37.40
N GLU A 112 -15.36 9.21 -37.39
CA GLU A 112 -16.07 9.98 -38.41
C GLU A 112 -15.52 9.72 -39.82
N GLN A 113 -14.20 9.63 -39.96
CA GLN A 113 -13.55 9.35 -41.23
C GLN A 113 -13.91 7.95 -41.74
N ILE A 114 -13.87 6.93 -40.87
CA ILE A 114 -14.27 5.56 -41.18
C ILE A 114 -15.73 5.51 -41.65
N GLU A 115 -16.63 6.23 -40.98
CA GLU A 115 -18.03 6.29 -41.36
C GLU A 115 -18.23 6.94 -42.75
N LYS A 116 -17.48 8.00 -43.05
CA LYS A 116 -17.46 8.62 -44.39
C LYS A 116 -16.91 7.66 -45.45
N GLN A 117 -15.82 6.96 -45.15
CA GLN A 117 -15.21 5.97 -46.04
C GLN A 117 -16.15 4.79 -46.30
N LYS A 118 -16.83 4.27 -45.27
CA LYS A 118 -17.83 3.19 -45.41
C LYS A 118 -18.96 3.59 -46.36
N LYS A 119 -19.53 4.77 -46.18
CA LYS A 119 -20.57 5.32 -47.08
C LYS A 119 -20.08 5.46 -48.51
N GLN A 120 -18.84 5.91 -48.70
CA GLN A 120 -18.25 6.10 -50.03
C GLN A 120 -17.98 4.75 -50.71
N VAL A 121 -17.39 3.79 -50.00
CA VAL A 121 -17.19 2.41 -50.49
C VAL A 121 -18.52 1.77 -50.88
N ASP A 122 -19.57 1.92 -50.07
CA ASP A 122 -20.88 1.34 -50.38
C ASP A 122 -21.53 1.98 -51.61
N LYS A 123 -21.41 3.31 -51.77
CA LYS A 123 -21.89 4.01 -52.96
C LYS A 123 -21.17 3.53 -54.23
N ASP A 124 -19.84 3.44 -54.18
CA ASP A 124 -19.04 3.06 -55.35
C ASP A 124 -19.17 1.55 -55.65
N ARG A 125 -19.40 0.73 -54.62
CA ARG A 125 -19.78 -0.68 -54.75
C ARG A 125 -21.10 -0.83 -55.49
N GLU A 126 -22.11 -0.03 -55.18
CA GLU A 126 -23.40 -0.05 -55.89
C GLU A 126 -23.25 0.40 -57.36
N LEU A 127 -22.41 1.40 -57.63
CA LEU A 127 -22.09 1.80 -59.00
C LEU A 127 -21.41 0.66 -59.77
N PHE A 128 -20.43 0.00 -59.15
CA PHE A 128 -19.73 -1.14 -59.73
C PHE A 128 -20.69 -2.31 -60.00
N LYS A 129 -21.60 -2.64 -59.08
CA LYS A 129 -22.65 -3.67 -59.31
C LYS A 129 -23.51 -3.37 -60.53
N LYS A 130 -23.99 -2.13 -60.68
CA LYS A 130 -24.78 -1.70 -61.86
C LYS A 130 -23.97 -1.87 -63.15
N ARG A 131 -22.67 -1.54 -63.11
CA ARG A 131 -21.78 -1.68 -64.26
C ARG A 131 -21.54 -3.14 -64.64
N ILE A 132 -21.26 -4.01 -63.67
CA ILE A 132 -21.12 -5.46 -63.87
C ILE A 132 -22.40 -6.03 -64.51
N ARG A 133 -23.58 -5.66 -64.00
CA ARG A 133 -24.87 -6.08 -64.57
C ARG A 133 -25.03 -5.64 -66.03
N ALA A 134 -24.72 -4.38 -66.33
CA ALA A 134 -24.82 -3.85 -67.69
C ALA A 134 -23.88 -4.60 -68.65
N MET A 135 -22.65 -4.91 -68.22
CA MET A 135 -21.71 -5.68 -69.03
C MET A 135 -22.16 -7.13 -69.25
N TYR A 136 -22.83 -7.75 -68.26
CA TYR A 136 -23.41 -9.08 -68.41
C TYR A 136 -24.58 -9.09 -69.40
N VAL A 137 -25.53 -8.16 -69.26
CA VAL A 137 -26.72 -8.06 -70.13
C VAL A 137 -26.35 -7.81 -71.60
N HIS A 138 -25.25 -7.09 -71.84
CA HIS A 138 -24.75 -6.83 -73.19
C HIS A 138 -23.81 -7.94 -73.74
N GLY A 139 -23.84 -9.15 -73.17
CA GLY A 139 -23.26 -10.34 -73.79
C GLY A 139 -21.76 -10.54 -73.56
N ASN A 140 -21.23 -10.11 -72.41
CA ASN A 140 -19.87 -10.48 -72.04
C ASN A 140 -19.79 -11.71 -71.13
N ASP A 141 -19.63 -12.86 -71.74
CA ASP A 141 -19.63 -14.18 -71.10
C ASP A 141 -18.54 -14.36 -70.04
N GLY A 142 -17.41 -13.64 -70.14
CA GLY A 142 -16.32 -13.71 -69.16
C GLY A 142 -16.70 -13.25 -67.75
N ILE A 143 -17.69 -12.36 -67.58
CA ILE A 143 -18.03 -11.83 -66.24
C ILE A 143 -18.59 -12.89 -65.30
N LEU A 144 -19.35 -13.86 -65.83
CA LEU A 144 -19.82 -14.96 -65.00
C LEU A 144 -18.65 -15.78 -64.46
N SER A 145 -17.63 -16.04 -65.29
CA SER A 145 -16.41 -16.73 -64.86
C SER A 145 -15.61 -15.95 -63.81
N ALA A 146 -15.64 -14.61 -63.85
CA ALA A 146 -15.00 -13.76 -62.85
C ALA A 146 -15.71 -13.79 -61.48
N LEU A 147 -17.04 -13.96 -61.47
CA LEU A 147 -17.86 -13.97 -60.27
C LEU A 147 -17.95 -15.37 -59.63
N VAL A 148 -17.94 -16.43 -60.45
CA VAL A 148 -18.02 -17.81 -59.97
C VAL A 148 -16.76 -18.17 -59.18
N GLY A 149 -16.94 -18.51 -57.91
CA GLY A 149 -15.86 -18.90 -57.01
C GLY A 149 -15.15 -17.74 -56.29
N ALA A 150 -15.62 -16.50 -56.43
CA ALA A 150 -15.12 -15.39 -55.62
C ALA A 150 -15.67 -15.48 -54.18
N THR A 151 -14.80 -15.35 -53.17
CA THR A 151 -15.19 -15.50 -51.75
C THR A 151 -15.38 -14.18 -51.00
N SER A 152 -14.94 -13.07 -51.60
CA SER A 152 -15.09 -11.72 -51.03
C SER A 152 -15.27 -10.68 -52.12
N PHE A 153 -15.72 -9.48 -51.73
CA PHE A 153 -15.86 -8.36 -52.66
C PHE A 153 -14.51 -7.95 -53.28
N TYR A 154 -13.42 -8.01 -52.52
CA TYR A 154 -12.07 -7.74 -53.03
C TYR A 154 -11.63 -8.79 -54.06
N ASP A 155 -12.01 -10.06 -53.86
CA ASP A 155 -11.76 -11.13 -54.82
C ASP A 155 -12.55 -10.92 -56.12
N VAL A 156 -13.79 -10.44 -56.02
CA VAL A 156 -14.58 -10.00 -57.18
C VAL A 156 -13.89 -8.85 -57.93
N LEU A 157 -13.41 -7.82 -57.24
CA LEU A 157 -12.66 -6.70 -57.86
C LEU A 157 -11.38 -7.19 -58.55
N SER A 158 -10.70 -8.17 -57.96
CA SER A 158 -9.46 -8.75 -58.49
C SER A 158 -9.70 -9.59 -59.75
N ARG A 159 -10.74 -10.41 -59.75
CA ARG A 159 -11.06 -11.32 -60.87
C ARG A 159 -11.70 -10.59 -62.04
N VAL A 160 -12.55 -9.60 -61.79
CA VAL A 160 -13.17 -8.80 -62.87
C VAL A 160 -12.12 -8.04 -63.66
N ASP A 161 -11.09 -7.52 -62.98
CA ASP A 161 -9.92 -6.86 -63.58
C ASP A 161 -9.11 -7.83 -64.47
N ILE A 162 -8.87 -9.07 -64.01
CA ILE A 162 -8.16 -10.11 -64.76
C ILE A 162 -8.92 -10.53 -66.03
N VAL A 163 -10.25 -10.60 -65.97
CA VAL A 163 -11.06 -11.23 -67.02
C VAL A 163 -11.30 -10.31 -68.23
N LYS A 164 -10.90 -9.03 -68.23
CA LYS A 164 -11.20 -8.17 -69.38
C LYS A 164 -10.26 -6.99 -69.70
N ARG A 165 -10.23 -6.72 -71.02
CA ARG A 165 -10.01 -5.42 -71.66
C ARG A 165 -11.21 -4.50 -71.37
N ILE A 166 -11.30 -3.94 -70.17
CA ILE A 166 -12.40 -3.04 -69.82
C ILE A 166 -12.11 -1.61 -70.36
N SER A 167 -13.14 -0.77 -70.48
CA SER A 167 -12.95 0.64 -70.80
C SER A 167 -12.13 1.31 -69.70
N LYS A 168 -11.35 2.34 -70.02
CA LYS A 168 -10.53 3.09 -69.05
C LYS A 168 -11.34 3.47 -67.79
N HIS A 169 -12.60 3.88 -67.99
CA HIS A 169 -13.51 4.26 -66.92
C HIS A 169 -13.82 3.14 -65.92
N ASP A 170 -13.85 1.89 -66.36
CA ASP A 170 -14.17 0.75 -65.49
C ASP A 170 -12.98 0.33 -64.64
N ASN A 171 -11.77 0.42 -65.21
CA ASN A 171 -10.54 0.24 -64.45
C ASN A 171 -10.43 1.34 -63.37
N GLU A 172 -10.76 2.59 -63.71
CA GLU A 172 -10.81 3.71 -62.75
C GLU A 172 -11.83 3.50 -61.61
N ILE A 173 -12.91 2.73 -61.81
CA ILE A 173 -13.87 2.39 -60.74
C ILE A 173 -13.31 1.26 -59.85
N ILE A 174 -12.71 0.23 -60.45
CA ILE A 174 -12.12 -0.90 -59.72
C ILE A 174 -10.93 -0.43 -58.87
N ASP A 175 -10.03 0.35 -59.44
CA ASP A 175 -8.84 0.85 -58.74
C ASP A 175 -9.23 1.75 -57.58
N ARG A 176 -10.19 2.67 -57.80
CA ARG A 176 -10.74 3.51 -56.74
C ARG A 176 -11.35 2.70 -55.61
N LEU A 177 -12.16 1.68 -55.92
CA LEU A 177 -12.73 0.80 -54.89
C LEU A 177 -11.67 0.02 -54.12
N ARG A 178 -10.59 -0.42 -54.78
CA ARG A 178 -9.46 -1.08 -54.11
C ARG A 178 -8.77 -0.10 -53.15
N ASP A 179 -8.50 1.11 -53.61
CA ASP A 179 -7.86 2.15 -52.79
C ASP A 179 -8.75 2.55 -51.60
N GLU A 180 -10.04 2.79 -51.82
CA GLU A 180 -11.00 3.12 -50.76
C GLU A 180 -11.13 2.00 -49.71
N ILE A 181 -11.18 0.73 -50.14
CA ILE A 181 -11.21 -0.42 -49.22
C ILE A 181 -9.91 -0.52 -48.43
N ARG A 182 -8.75 -0.34 -49.08
CA ARG A 182 -7.44 -0.38 -48.43
C ARG A 182 -7.33 0.74 -47.38
N ASP A 183 -7.72 1.95 -47.74
CA ASP A 183 -7.64 3.12 -46.85
C ASP A 183 -8.63 2.99 -45.68
N LEU A 184 -9.82 2.39 -45.90
CA LEU A 184 -10.75 2.02 -44.85
C LEU A 184 -10.15 1.00 -43.89
N THR A 185 -9.60 -0.10 -44.42
CA THR A 185 -8.95 -1.15 -43.58
C THR A 185 -7.81 -0.56 -42.75
N LYS A 186 -7.00 0.32 -43.34
CA LYS A 186 -5.95 1.03 -42.60
C LYS A 186 -6.52 1.90 -41.49
N SER A 187 -7.57 2.67 -41.78
CA SER A 187 -8.21 3.54 -40.77
C SER A 187 -8.81 2.71 -39.61
N GLU A 188 -9.41 1.56 -39.90
CA GLU A 188 -9.93 0.64 -38.86
C GLU A 188 -8.80 0.00 -38.02
N GLN A 189 -7.64 -0.28 -38.62
CA GLN A 189 -6.44 -0.73 -37.89
C GLN A 189 -5.88 0.36 -36.99
N ASP A 190 -5.75 1.58 -37.52
CA ASP A 190 -5.27 2.75 -36.77
C ASP A 190 -6.21 3.03 -35.58
N LEU A 191 -7.54 2.94 -35.75
CA LEU A 191 -8.52 3.08 -34.67
C LEU A 191 -8.33 2.04 -33.58
N THR A 192 -8.14 0.78 -33.97
CA THR A 192 -7.91 -0.32 -33.01
C THR A 192 -6.63 -0.07 -32.21
N ALA A 193 -5.57 0.40 -32.86
CA ALA A 193 -4.32 0.72 -32.19
C ALA A 193 -4.48 1.90 -31.22
N SER A 194 -5.20 2.96 -31.61
CA SER A 194 -5.48 4.11 -30.74
C SER A 194 -6.31 3.72 -29.50
N LEU A 195 -7.33 2.87 -29.67
CA LEU A 195 -8.13 2.37 -28.53
C LEU A 195 -7.29 1.52 -27.56
N GLN A 196 -6.39 0.69 -28.08
CA GLN A 196 -5.47 -0.08 -27.24
C GLN A 196 -4.49 0.82 -26.49
N SER A 197 -3.94 1.84 -27.17
CA SER A 197 -3.05 2.81 -26.55
C SER A 197 -3.73 3.56 -25.41
N LEU A 198 -4.96 4.05 -25.63
CA LEU A 198 -5.75 4.74 -24.62
C LEU A 198 -5.99 3.86 -23.38
N ASN A 199 -6.36 2.60 -23.59
CA ASN A 199 -6.60 1.67 -22.47
C ASN A 199 -5.33 1.37 -21.64
N ILE A 200 -4.17 1.28 -22.30
CA ILE A 200 -2.88 1.12 -21.63
C ILE A 200 -2.58 2.36 -20.78
N GLN A 201 -2.76 3.56 -21.35
CA GLN A 201 -2.55 4.83 -20.63
C GLN A 201 -3.46 4.94 -19.39
N GLU A 202 -4.75 4.61 -19.52
CA GLU A 202 -5.70 4.59 -18.38
C GLU A 202 -5.24 3.65 -17.26
N THR A 203 -4.76 2.46 -17.64
CA THR A 203 -4.33 1.44 -16.68
C THR A 203 -3.05 1.84 -15.96
N GLU A 204 -2.06 2.33 -16.70
CA GLU A 204 -0.79 2.80 -16.14
C GLU A 204 -1.01 3.96 -15.16
N MET A 205 -1.90 4.90 -15.52
CA MET A 205 -2.29 6.02 -14.67
C MET A 205 -2.84 5.55 -13.32
N GLY A 206 -3.79 4.61 -13.36
CA GLY A 206 -4.43 4.08 -12.15
C GLY A 206 -3.47 3.31 -11.24
N VAL A 207 -2.61 2.48 -11.82
CA VAL A 207 -1.59 1.71 -11.07
C VAL A 207 -0.59 2.65 -10.40
N LEU A 208 -0.02 3.60 -11.16
CA LEU A 208 1.00 4.50 -10.64
C LEU A 208 0.46 5.35 -9.48
N TYR A 209 -0.74 5.91 -9.64
CA TYR A 209 -1.38 6.68 -8.57
C TYR A 209 -1.65 5.82 -7.33
N GLY A 210 -2.17 4.60 -7.53
CA GLY A 210 -2.49 3.67 -6.44
C GLY A 210 -1.27 3.25 -5.62
N GLU A 211 -0.17 2.89 -6.28
CA GLU A 211 1.08 2.46 -5.61
C GLU A 211 1.66 3.58 -4.73
N PHE A 212 1.71 4.81 -5.25
CA PHE A 212 2.24 5.95 -4.51
C PHE A 212 1.36 6.33 -3.33
N LYS A 213 0.04 6.29 -3.51
CA LYS A 213 -0.90 6.57 -2.43
C LYS A 213 -0.78 5.54 -1.31
N SER A 214 -0.71 4.25 -1.65
CA SER A 214 -0.51 3.17 -0.67
C SER A 214 0.80 3.35 0.09
N SER A 215 1.90 3.64 -0.61
CA SER A 215 3.19 3.83 0.03
C SER A 215 3.23 5.04 0.97
N GLN A 216 2.55 6.13 0.61
CA GLN A 216 2.40 7.29 1.49
C GLN A 216 1.61 6.93 2.77
N ASP A 217 0.50 6.20 2.62
CA ASP A 217 -0.35 5.82 3.74
C ASP A 217 0.38 4.86 4.70
N GLU A 218 1.12 3.88 4.17
CA GLU A 218 1.95 2.95 4.95
C GLU A 218 3.03 3.68 5.78
N LEU A 219 3.74 4.65 5.17
CA LEU A 219 4.74 5.43 5.90
C LEU A 219 4.12 6.32 6.97
N SER A 220 2.96 6.93 6.67
CA SER A 220 2.24 7.74 7.66
C SER A 220 1.77 6.90 8.84
N GLU A 221 1.28 5.68 8.59
CA GLU A 221 0.88 4.76 9.65
C GLU A 221 2.10 4.33 10.49
N ALA A 222 3.22 3.99 9.84
CA ALA A 222 4.44 3.62 10.54
C ALA A 222 4.98 4.75 11.43
N SER A 223 4.95 6.01 10.98
CA SER A 223 5.34 7.17 11.81
C SER A 223 4.38 7.38 12.99
N ALA A 224 3.07 7.25 12.79
CA ALA A 224 2.10 7.37 13.88
C ALA A 224 2.26 6.26 14.94
N GLN A 225 2.49 5.02 14.50
CA GLN A 225 2.78 3.89 15.39
C GLN A 225 4.09 4.12 16.15
N ASN A 226 5.16 4.54 15.46
CA ASN A 226 6.45 4.82 16.08
C ASN A 226 6.35 5.94 17.13
N GLY A 227 5.64 7.03 16.83
CA GLY A 227 5.37 8.11 17.78
C GLY A 227 4.60 7.65 19.04
N THR A 228 3.63 6.74 18.86
CA THR A 228 2.90 6.13 19.98
C THR A 228 3.82 5.28 20.85
N GLU A 229 4.67 4.46 20.24
CA GLU A 229 5.63 3.62 20.97
C GLU A 229 6.67 4.45 21.72
N MET A 230 7.18 5.54 21.10
CA MET A 230 8.07 6.48 21.76
C MET A 230 7.42 7.08 23.01
N GLN A 231 6.16 7.51 22.93
CA GLN A 231 5.45 8.05 24.08
C GLN A 231 5.31 7.01 25.20
N GLN A 232 4.95 5.77 24.86
CA GLN A 232 4.87 4.68 25.84
C GLN A 232 6.21 4.38 26.52
N ILE A 233 7.33 4.50 25.79
CA ILE A 233 8.67 4.34 26.34
C ILE A 233 8.98 5.49 27.31
N MET A 234 8.66 6.74 26.93
CA MET A 234 8.83 7.91 27.80
C MET A 234 8.02 7.78 29.10
N ASP A 235 6.77 7.36 29.01
CA ASP A 235 5.91 7.14 30.19
C ASP A 235 6.51 6.06 31.11
N ARG A 236 6.98 4.93 30.53
CA ARG A 236 7.67 3.88 31.30
C ARG A 236 8.96 4.35 31.94
N GLN A 237 9.73 5.21 31.27
CA GLN A 237 10.94 5.78 31.88
C GLN A 237 10.59 6.62 33.11
N GLU A 238 9.51 7.40 33.05
CA GLU A 238 9.07 8.21 34.17
C GLU A 238 8.59 7.34 35.34
N ASP A 239 7.78 6.31 35.07
CA ASP A 239 7.35 5.36 36.09
C ASP A 239 8.54 4.68 36.78
N VAL A 240 9.56 4.26 36.02
CA VAL A 240 10.76 3.63 36.57
C VAL A 240 11.56 4.63 37.42
N LYS A 241 11.68 5.90 37.00
CA LYS A 241 12.34 6.95 37.80
C LYS A 241 11.61 7.20 39.12
N VAL A 242 10.28 7.29 39.09
CA VAL A 242 9.45 7.43 40.29
C VAL A 242 9.67 6.25 41.24
N GLN A 243 9.71 5.02 40.72
CA GLN A 243 9.98 3.84 41.51
C GLN A 243 11.39 3.80 42.10
N ILE A 244 12.41 4.26 41.37
CA ILE A 244 13.78 4.39 41.89
C ILE A 244 13.81 5.42 43.03
N ALA A 245 13.15 6.57 42.87
CA ALA A 245 13.09 7.60 43.91
C ALA A 245 12.37 7.10 45.17
N ALA A 246 11.29 6.32 45.01
CA ALA A 246 10.58 5.70 46.13
C ALA A 246 11.47 4.68 46.86
N ASP A 247 12.17 3.80 46.15
CA ASP A 247 13.08 2.83 46.76
C ASP A 247 14.26 3.51 47.46
N GLN A 248 14.79 4.60 46.88
CA GLN A 248 15.86 5.39 47.50
C GLN A 248 15.37 6.04 48.80
N LYS A 249 14.14 6.57 48.83
CA LYS A 249 13.54 7.11 50.05
C LYS A 249 13.42 6.03 51.13
N THR A 250 12.95 4.83 50.78
CA THR A 250 12.88 3.72 51.74
C THR A 250 14.27 3.28 52.22
N MET A 251 15.29 3.31 51.36
CA MET A 251 16.68 3.07 51.75
C MET A 251 17.19 4.07 52.79
N ASP A 252 16.86 5.35 52.61
CA ASP A 252 17.24 6.43 53.53
C ASP A 252 16.51 6.27 54.88
N GLU A 253 15.21 5.97 54.86
CA GLU A 253 14.41 5.68 56.08
C GLU A 253 14.95 4.46 56.86
N LEU A 254 15.38 3.40 56.16
CA LEU A 254 16.01 2.23 56.79
C LEU A 254 17.38 2.57 57.39
N ALA A 255 18.13 3.51 56.81
CA ALA A 255 19.40 3.95 57.36
C ALA A 255 19.24 4.74 58.67
N GLU A 256 18.26 5.64 58.73
CA GLU A 256 17.92 6.37 59.95
C GLU A 256 17.46 5.41 61.07
N GLU A 257 16.67 4.39 60.73
CA GLU A 257 16.23 3.36 61.70
C GLU A 257 17.40 2.52 62.23
N GLU A 258 18.33 2.13 61.37
CA GLU A 258 19.56 1.41 61.75
C GLU A 258 20.38 2.22 62.75
N GLU A 259 20.62 3.50 62.47
CA GLU A 259 21.34 4.42 63.37
C GLU A 259 20.64 4.56 64.72
N ARG A 260 19.30 4.63 64.73
CA ARG A 260 18.52 4.70 65.97
C ARG A 260 18.68 3.45 66.82
N ILE A 261 18.58 2.26 66.22
CA ILE A 261 18.73 0.98 66.94
C ILE A 261 20.14 0.84 67.53
N ILE A 262 21.17 1.23 66.77
CA ILE A 262 22.55 1.21 67.26
C ILE A 262 22.72 2.17 68.45
N ALA A 263 22.19 3.40 68.34
CA ALA A 263 22.27 4.39 69.43
C ALA A 263 21.55 3.91 70.71
N GLU A 264 20.37 3.32 70.58
CA GLU A 264 19.64 2.74 71.71
C GLU A 264 20.37 1.55 72.35
N ALA A 265 21.02 0.71 71.54
CA ALA A 265 21.81 -0.41 72.03
C ALA A 265 23.05 0.06 72.82
N ILE A 266 23.75 1.09 72.33
CA ILE A 266 24.89 1.71 73.03
C ILE A 266 24.43 2.33 74.35
N ALA A 267 23.36 3.13 74.34
CA ALA A 267 22.84 3.77 75.54
C ALA A 267 22.41 2.77 76.63
N LYS A 268 21.88 1.59 76.25
CA LYS A 268 21.56 0.50 77.18
C LYS A 268 22.81 -0.21 77.73
N ALA A 269 23.91 -0.23 77.00
CA ALA A 269 25.16 -0.85 77.43
C ALA A 269 25.97 0.03 78.40
N GLU A 270 25.73 1.34 78.39
CA GLU A 270 26.40 2.33 79.25
C GLU A 270 25.63 2.62 80.56
N ALA A 271 24.40 2.11 80.71
CA ALA A 271 23.52 2.28 81.87
C ALA A 271 23.62 1.10 82.87
#